data_AF-A0A357AZM6-F1
#
_entry.id   AF-A0A357AZM6-F1
#
_cell.length_a   1.000
_cell.length_b   1.000
_cell.length_c   1.000
_cell.angle_alpha   90.00
_cell.angle_beta   90.00
_cell.angle_gamma   90.00
#
_symmetry.space_group_name_H-M   'P 1'
#
loop_
_entity.id
_entity.type
_entity.pdbx_description
1 polymer ?
#
loop_
_entity_poly.entity_id
_entity_poly.type
_entity_poly.pdbx_seq_one_letter_code
_entity_poly.pdbx_strand_id
1 'polypeptide(L)'
;PNGSGKSTIIRHLTGIYLQDSGEITIDGEPVFENPAVKARIAYIPDDIFYFSQASITDMMKFYNGVQPTFDTGLFAKLHGVFPLDVKQPIRRLSKGMQKQAAFWLAVAMRPDILILD
;
A
#
# COMPACT_ATOMS: atom_id res chain seq x y z
N PRO A 1 5.86 -22.99 10.48
CA PRO A 1 5.63 -23.36 9.07
C PRO A 1 5.33 -22.11 8.23
N ASN A 2 6.39 -21.47 7.72
CA ASN A 2 6.27 -20.39 6.74
C ASN A 2 6.06 -21.08 5.38
N GLY A 3 4.92 -20.84 4.72
CA GLY A 3 4.55 -21.55 3.47
C GLY A 3 3.12 -22.07 3.40
N SER A 4 2.21 -21.64 4.28
CA SER A 4 0.79 -22.02 4.24
C SER A 4 -0.01 -21.39 3.10
N GLY A 5 0.60 -20.48 2.32
CA GLY A 5 -0.05 -19.81 1.18
C GLY A 5 -0.67 -18.43 1.49
N LYS A 6 -0.43 -17.85 2.67
CA LYS A 6 -0.97 -16.52 3.05
C LYS A 6 -0.63 -15.41 2.03
N SER A 7 0.64 -15.25 1.69
CA SER A 7 1.04 -14.22 0.72
C SER A 7 0.52 -14.55 -0.69
N THR A 8 0.34 -15.83 -1.02
CA THR A 8 -0.26 -16.24 -2.31
C THR A 8 -1.73 -15.83 -2.39
N ILE A 9 -2.54 -16.11 -1.36
CA ILE A 9 -3.95 -15.71 -1.35
C ILE A 9 -4.09 -14.19 -1.35
N ILE A 10 -3.24 -13.46 -0.62
CA ILE A 10 -3.23 -11.99 -0.65
C ILE A 10 -2.92 -11.45 -2.05
N ARG A 11 -1.93 -12.02 -2.75
CA ARG A 11 -1.59 -11.60 -4.13
C ARG A 11 -2.73 -11.84 -5.11
N HIS A 12 -3.54 -12.87 -4.91
CA HIS A 12 -4.76 -13.08 -5.68
C HIS A 12 -5.84 -12.05 -5.32
N LEU A 13 -6.07 -11.79 -4.03
CA LEU A 13 -7.02 -10.76 -3.54
C LEU A 13 -6.69 -9.35 -4.03
N THR A 14 -5.41 -9.04 -4.27
CA THR A 14 -4.97 -7.74 -4.81
C THR A 14 -4.83 -7.73 -6.34
N GLY A 15 -5.17 -8.83 -7.02
CA GLY A 15 -5.05 -8.97 -8.48
C GLY A 15 -3.62 -8.84 -9.01
N ILE A 16 -2.63 -9.20 -8.18
CA ILE A 16 -1.22 -9.38 -8.59
C ILE A 16 -1.07 -10.71 -9.31
N TYR A 17 -1.77 -11.74 -8.84
CA TYR A 17 -1.83 -13.06 -9.48
C TYR A 17 -3.22 -13.37 -10.03
N LEU A 18 -3.26 -13.95 -11.23
CA LEU A 18 -4.45 -14.59 -11.77
C LEU A 18 -4.55 -16.02 -11.21
N GLN A 19 -5.74 -16.40 -10.76
CA GLN A 19 -6.06 -17.75 -10.33
C GLN A 19 -6.22 -18.70 -11.53
N ASP A 20 -5.86 -19.98 -11.36
CA ASP A 20 -6.03 -21.00 -12.41
C ASP A 20 -7.51 -21.32 -12.70
N SER A 21 -8.37 -21.21 -11.67
CA SER A 21 -9.81 -21.44 -11.77
C SER A 21 -10.58 -20.64 -10.70
N GLY A 22 -11.88 -20.45 -10.92
CA GLY A 22 -12.72 -19.61 -10.08
C GLY A 22 -12.54 -18.12 -10.35
N GLU A 23 -13.12 -17.29 -9.50
CA GLU A 23 -13.08 -15.83 -9.61
C GLU A 23 -12.83 -15.16 -8.26
N ILE A 24 -12.24 -13.97 -8.32
CA ILE A 24 -12.08 -13.09 -7.16
C ILE A 24 -12.69 -11.76 -7.52
N THR A 25 -13.68 -11.36 -6.73
CA THR A 25 -14.41 -10.12 -6.92
C THR A 25 -14.35 -9.26 -5.67
N ILE A 26 -14.40 -7.95 -5.87
CA ILE A 26 -14.62 -6.94 -4.82
C ILE A 26 -15.90 -6.21 -5.18
N ASP A 27 -16.89 -6.31 -4.31
CA ASP A 27 -18.25 -5.79 -4.55
C ASP A 27 -18.85 -6.26 -5.88
N GLY A 28 -18.56 -7.51 -6.27
CA GLY A 28 -19.03 -8.11 -7.52
C GLY A 28 -18.18 -7.81 -8.77
N GLU A 29 -17.17 -6.95 -8.67
CA GLU A 29 -16.28 -6.60 -9.78
C GLU A 29 -14.99 -7.44 -9.76
N PRO A 30 -14.52 -8.00 -10.89
CA PRO A 30 -13.30 -8.81 -10.94
C PRO A 30 -12.07 -7.96 -10.62
N VAL A 31 -11.12 -8.52 -9.84
CA VAL A 31 -9.93 -7.77 -9.38
C VAL A 31 -8.77 -7.80 -10.39
N PHE A 32 -8.57 -8.92 -11.07
CA PHE A 32 -7.48 -9.07 -12.05
C PHE A 32 -7.70 -8.13 -13.25
N GLU A 33 -6.64 -7.43 -13.67
CA GLU A 33 -6.69 -6.43 -14.76
C GLU A 33 -7.80 -5.36 -14.65
N ASN A 34 -8.25 -5.01 -13.44
CA ASN A 34 -9.27 -3.98 -13.22
C ASN A 34 -8.71 -2.75 -12.48
N PRO A 35 -8.29 -1.68 -13.19
CA PRO A 35 -7.75 -0.47 -12.56
C PRO A 35 -8.73 0.23 -11.62
N ALA A 36 -10.03 0.22 -11.93
CA ALA A 36 -11.04 0.89 -11.11
C ALA A 36 -11.18 0.21 -9.73
N VAL A 37 -11.18 -1.12 -9.70
CA VAL A 37 -11.16 -1.88 -8.44
C VAL A 37 -9.83 -1.70 -7.71
N LYS A 38 -8.70 -1.79 -8.43
CA LYS A 38 -7.36 -1.63 -7.83
C LYS A 38 -7.14 -0.26 -7.19
N ALA A 39 -7.72 0.80 -7.75
CA ALA A 39 -7.68 2.13 -7.16
C ALA A 39 -8.36 2.22 -5.77
N ARG A 40 -9.20 1.24 -5.41
CA ARG A 40 -9.90 1.18 -4.12
C ARG A 40 -9.13 0.37 -3.07
N ILE A 41 -8.02 -0.27 -3.45
CA ILE A 41 -7.26 -1.18 -2.60
C ILE A 41 -5.89 -0.56 -2.26
N ALA A 42 -5.50 -0.63 -1.01
CA ALA A 42 -4.11 -0.48 -0.60
C ALA A 42 -3.59 -1.80 -0.03
N TYR A 43 -2.39 -2.18 -0.45
CA TYR A 43 -1.73 -3.41 0.02
C TYR A 43 -0.36 -3.07 0.62
N ILE A 44 -0.14 -3.49 1.86
CA ILE A 44 1.15 -3.41 2.53
C ILE A 44 1.72 -4.83 2.64
N PRO A 45 2.70 -5.20 1.78
CA PRO A 45 3.37 -6.49 1.89
C PRO A 45 4.30 -6.54 3.10
N ASP A 46 4.68 -7.76 3.49
CA ASP A 46 5.61 -7.99 4.59
C ASP A 46 7.00 -7.37 4.32
N ASP A 47 7.46 -7.51 3.06
CA ASP A 47 8.62 -6.83 2.50
C ASP A 47 8.17 -5.64 1.64
N ILE A 48 8.28 -4.44 2.20
CA ILE A 48 7.78 -3.22 1.56
C ILE A 48 8.77 -2.71 0.50
N PHE A 49 8.25 -2.41 -0.68
CA PHE A 49 9.01 -1.76 -1.74
C PHE A 49 9.01 -0.24 -1.58
N TYR A 50 10.20 0.34 -1.73
CA TYR A 50 10.41 1.79 -1.84
C TYR A 50 11.47 2.05 -2.91
N PHE A 51 11.41 3.21 -3.57
CA PHE A 51 12.53 3.64 -4.40
C PHE A 51 13.77 3.85 -3.52
N SER A 52 14.94 3.39 -3.97
CA SER A 52 16.14 3.22 -3.14
C SER A 52 16.62 4.46 -2.37
N GLN A 53 16.31 5.67 -2.84
CA GLN A 53 16.65 6.93 -2.15
C GLN A 53 15.43 7.78 -1.79
N ALA A 54 14.21 7.26 -1.98
CA ALA A 54 13.00 8.01 -1.68
C ALA A 54 12.84 8.23 -0.18
N SER A 55 12.54 9.47 0.18
CA SER A 55 11.99 9.85 1.47
C SER A 55 10.48 9.60 1.52
N ILE A 56 9.88 9.75 2.71
CA ILE A 56 8.41 9.68 2.84
C ILE A 56 7.75 10.77 1.97
N THR A 57 8.37 11.96 1.89
CA THR A 57 7.90 13.05 1.04
C THR A 57 7.94 12.69 -0.45
N ASP A 58 8.98 11.98 -0.90
CA ASP A 58 9.09 11.56 -2.30
C ASP A 58 8.05 10.50 -2.65
N MET A 59 7.84 9.53 -1.75
CA MET A 59 6.78 8.54 -1.92
C MET A 59 5.39 9.19 -1.88
N MET A 60 5.16 10.17 -1.00
CA MET A 60 3.92 10.93 -0.96
C MET A 60 3.65 11.64 -2.30
N LYS A 61 4.65 12.32 -2.87
CA LYS A 61 4.52 12.97 -4.18
C LYS A 61 4.22 11.96 -5.29
N PHE A 62 4.88 10.80 -5.26
CA PHE A 62 4.63 9.72 -6.19
C PHE A 62 3.17 9.24 -6.10
N TYR A 63 2.70 8.87 -4.90
CA TYR A 63 1.32 8.40 -4.72
C TYR A 63 0.30 9.48 -5.05
N ASN A 64 0.53 10.73 -4.69
CA ASN A 64 -0.34 11.85 -5.08
C ASN A 64 -0.40 12.07 -6.60
N GLY A 65 0.65 11.71 -7.34
CA GLY A 65 0.68 11.81 -8.80
C GLY A 65 -0.01 10.66 -9.53
N VAL A 66 -0.18 9.49 -8.89
CA VAL A 66 -0.77 8.29 -9.51
C VAL A 66 -2.14 7.93 -8.95
N GLN A 67 -2.48 8.39 -7.76
CA GLN A 67 -3.73 8.07 -7.07
C GLN A 67 -4.62 9.32 -6.96
N PRO A 68 -5.71 9.41 -7.73
CA PRO A 68 -6.60 10.58 -7.72
C PRO A 68 -7.23 10.87 -6.36
N THR A 69 -7.35 9.86 -5.50
CA THR A 69 -7.95 9.97 -4.15
C THR A 69 -6.94 10.29 -3.06
N PHE A 70 -5.67 10.50 -3.40
CA PHE A 70 -4.65 10.78 -2.38
C PHE A 70 -4.97 12.06 -1.62
N ASP A 71 -5.06 11.96 -0.30
CA ASP A 71 -5.43 13.05 0.59
C ASP A 71 -4.19 13.62 1.28
N THR A 72 -3.63 14.66 0.67
CA THR A 72 -2.48 15.41 1.22
C THR A 72 -2.79 16.07 2.56
N GLY A 73 -4.07 16.40 2.82
CA GLY A 73 -4.50 16.95 4.11
C GLY A 73 -4.48 15.90 5.22
N LEU A 74 -4.95 14.69 4.93
CA LEU A 74 -4.85 13.54 5.84
C LEU A 74 -3.40 13.15 6.06
N PHE A 75 -2.58 13.13 5.01
CA PHE A 75 -1.14 12.91 5.13
C PHE A 75 -0.52 13.90 6.13
N ALA A 76 -0.77 15.20 5.95
CA ALA A 76 -0.25 16.24 6.85
C ALA A 76 -0.76 16.09 8.30
N LYS A 77 -2.03 15.74 8.50
CA LYS A 77 -2.59 15.49 9.84
C LYS A 77 -1.91 14.32 10.54
N LEU A 78 -1.62 13.24 9.81
CA LEU A 78 -1.01 12.03 10.35
C LEU A 78 0.49 12.18 10.66
N HIS A 79 1.17 13.22 10.16
CA HIS A 79 2.55 13.52 10.56
C HIS A 79 2.70 13.70 12.08
N GLY A 80 1.67 14.21 12.77
CA GLY A 80 1.69 14.32 14.24
C GLY A 80 1.54 12.97 14.97
N VAL A 81 1.06 11.93 14.29
CA VAL A 81 0.85 10.58 14.84
C VAL A 81 2.10 9.72 14.66
N PHE A 82 2.79 9.90 13.53
CA PHE A 82 4.02 9.17 13.21
C PHE A 82 5.22 10.10 13.32
N PRO A 83 6.02 10.06 14.40
CA PRO A 83 7.17 10.94 14.61
C PRO A 83 8.37 10.50 13.73
N LEU A 84 8.19 10.53 12.41
CA LEU A 84 9.16 10.12 11.41
C LEU A 84 9.67 11.35 10.65
N ASP A 85 10.98 11.42 10.42
CA ASP A 85 11.54 12.44 9.52
C ASP A 85 11.12 12.15 8.07
N VAL A 86 10.23 12.98 7.55
CA VAL A 86 9.69 12.85 6.20
C VAL A 86 10.69 13.09 5.07
N LYS A 87 11.86 13.68 5.38
CA LYS A 87 12.94 13.97 4.43
C LYS A 87 14.04 12.91 4.45
N GLN A 88 14.09 12.09 5.50
CA GLN A 88 15.05 10.99 5.58
C GLN A 88 14.68 9.88 4.57
N PRO A 89 15.67 9.29 3.86
CA PRO A 89 15.42 8.11 3.04
C PRO A 89 14.80 6.97 3.84
N ILE A 90 13.71 6.37 3.34
CA ILE A 90 12.92 5.36 4.07
C ILE A 90 13.77 4.14 4.44
N ARG A 91 14.70 3.74 3.57
CA ARG A 91 15.62 2.62 3.83
C ARG A 91 16.50 2.78 5.07
N ARG A 92 16.67 4.02 5.58
CA ARG A 92 17.44 4.30 6.81
C ARG A 92 16.59 4.20 8.08
N LEU A 93 15.27 4.05 7.95
CA LEU A 93 14.37 3.85 9.07
C LEU A 93 14.41 2.39 9.55
N SER A 94 14.09 2.13 10.82
CA SER A 94 13.93 0.75 11.31
C SER A 94 12.80 0.03 10.58
N LYS A 95 12.78 -1.31 10.58
CA LYS A 95 11.68 -2.08 9.94
C LYS A 95 10.30 -1.66 10.45
N GLY A 96 10.15 -1.41 11.76
CA GLY A 96 8.90 -0.94 12.34
C GLY A 96 8.50 0.45 11.84
N MET A 97 9.46 1.37 11.75
CA MET A 97 9.24 2.72 11.21
C MET A 97 8.94 2.69 9.70
N GLN A 98 9.54 1.76 8.95
CA GLN A 98 9.17 1.53 7.55
C GLN A 98 7.73 1.04 7.44
N LYS A 99 7.28 0.10 8.29
CA LYS A 99 5.87 -0.33 8.33
C LYS A 99 4.93 0.83 8.70
N GLN A 100 5.32 1.70 9.63
CA GLN A 100 4.57 2.93 9.95
C GLN A 100 4.49 3.90 8.76
N ALA A 101 5.59 4.13 8.04
CA ALA A 101 5.60 4.97 6.85
C ALA A 101 4.70 4.41 5.74
N ALA A 102 4.75 3.09 5.48
CA ALA A 102 3.84 2.44 4.54
C ALA A 102 2.38 2.60 4.95
N PHE A 103 2.06 2.37 6.22
CA PHE A 103 0.70 2.52 6.73
C PHE A 103 0.20 3.95 6.59
N TRP A 104 1.04 4.92 6.93
CA TRP A 104 0.73 6.34 6.78
C TRP A 104 0.43 6.71 5.31
N LEU A 105 1.30 6.33 4.38
CA LEU A 105 1.09 6.56 2.95
C LEU A 105 -0.17 5.84 2.44
N ALA A 106 -0.39 4.60 2.89
CA ALA A 106 -1.54 3.79 2.48
C ALA A 106 -2.87 4.38 2.93
N VAL A 107 -2.96 4.84 4.18
CA VAL A 107 -4.16 5.52 4.68
C VAL A 107 -4.41 6.84 3.93
N ALA A 108 -3.34 7.57 3.60
CA ALA A 108 -3.45 8.79 2.80
C ALA A 108 -3.95 8.53 1.36
N MET A 109 -3.82 7.32 0.82
CA MET A 109 -4.42 6.96 -0.48
C MET A 109 -5.95 6.87 -0.45
N ARG A 110 -6.59 6.94 0.73
CA ARG A 110 -8.04 6.77 0.92
C ARG A 110 -8.60 5.48 0.29
N PRO A 111 -8.01 4.30 0.56
CA PRO A 111 -8.54 3.04 0.05
C PRO A 111 -9.87 2.70 0.76
N ASP A 112 -10.76 2.01 0.05
CA ASP A 112 -11.92 1.36 0.66
C ASP A 112 -11.48 0.09 1.42
N ILE A 113 -10.45 -0.58 0.90
CA ILE A 113 -9.94 -1.86 1.42
C ILE A 113 -8.43 -1.74 1.64
N LEU A 114 -8.00 -1.90 2.90
CA LEU A 114 -6.60 -1.97 3.28
C LEU A 114 -6.23 -3.41 3.65
N ILE A 115 -5.32 -4.03 2.89
CA ILE A 115 -4.81 -5.37 3.14
C ILE A 115 -3.39 -5.28 3.71
N LEU A 116 -3.18 -5.97 4.83
CA LEU A 116 -1.92 -6.01 5.56
C LEU A 116 -1.41 -7.45 5.60
N ASP A 117 -0.22 -7.72 5.03
CA ASP A 117 0.51 -8.97 5.21
C ASP A 117 1.40 -8.90 6.47
#